data_AF-S9QI27-F1
#
_entry.id   AF-S9QI27-F1
#
_cell.length_a   1.000
_cell.length_b   1.000
_cell.length_c   1.000
_cell.angle_alpha   90.00
_cell.angle_beta   90.00
_cell.angle_gamma   90.00
#
_symmetry.space_group_name_H-M   'P 1'
#
loop_
_entity.id
_entity.type
_entity.pdbx_description
1 polymer ?
#
loop_
_entity_poly.entity_id
_entity_poly.type
_entity_poly.pdbx_seq_one_letter_code
_entity_poly.pdbx_strand_id
1 'polypeptide(L)'
;MRRGLSCLGLLLLAACSSGSEDVIAAWKKAGHTPGEFKDVGEKLPGGKCVAGRVAGLDATVCDFSEAEQARKAEDAGWELVGSAVGSSVVSGKVLLVVADSRKEDPSGRRINDVIRTFQQTTR
;
A
#
# COMPACT_ATOMS: atom_id res chain seq x y z
N MET A 1 13.51 27.81 -46.90
CA MET A 1 12.14 27.25 -46.86
C MET A 1 12.25 25.73 -46.73
N ARG A 2 11.25 25.07 -46.09
CA ARG A 2 11.21 23.68 -45.54
C ARG A 2 11.64 23.65 -44.07
N ARG A 3 10.78 23.94 -43.08
CA ARG A 3 9.54 23.25 -42.64
C ARG A 3 9.75 21.75 -42.44
N GLY A 4 9.81 21.35 -41.17
CA GLY A 4 9.85 19.96 -40.71
C GLY A 4 9.75 19.89 -39.19
N LEU A 5 8.75 20.56 -38.60
CA LEU A 5 8.41 20.43 -37.18
C LEU A 5 7.68 19.09 -37.01
N SER A 6 8.42 18.03 -36.70
CA SER A 6 7.81 16.76 -36.28
C SER A 6 7.45 16.85 -34.80
N CYS A 7 6.24 17.32 -34.51
CA CYS A 7 5.59 17.09 -33.22
C CYS A 7 5.23 15.59 -33.14
N LEU A 8 6.18 14.76 -32.71
CA LEU A 8 5.87 13.45 -32.17
C LEU A 8 5.12 13.67 -30.85
N GLY A 9 3.81 13.47 -30.90
CA GLY A 9 2.94 13.53 -29.75
C GLY A 9 3.36 12.49 -28.71
N LEU A 10 3.89 12.96 -27.59
CA LEU A 10 3.90 12.18 -26.35
C LEU A 10 2.44 12.07 -25.88
N LEU A 11 1.85 10.90 -26.09
CA LEU A 11 0.67 10.45 -25.36
C LEU A 11 1.05 10.34 -23.88
N LEU A 12 0.80 11.42 -23.13
CA LEU A 12 0.78 11.41 -21.67
C LEU A 12 -0.47 10.63 -21.23
N LEU A 13 -0.35 9.30 -21.16
CA LEU A 13 -1.21 8.51 -20.28
C LEU A 13 -0.91 8.97 -18.86
N ALA A 14 -1.74 9.86 -18.32
CA ALA A 14 -1.81 10.10 -16.90
C ALA A 14 -2.27 8.79 -16.25
N ALA A 15 -1.32 7.90 -15.96
CA ALA A 15 -1.52 6.80 -15.04
C ALA A 15 -1.92 7.44 -13.71
N CYS A 16 -3.22 7.43 -13.41
CA CYS A 16 -3.68 7.61 -12.04
C CYS A 16 -3.15 6.39 -11.28
N SER A 17 -1.95 6.51 -10.69
CA SER A 17 -1.48 5.47 -9.79
C SER A 17 -2.45 5.39 -8.62
N SER A 18 -2.77 4.16 -8.22
CA SER A 18 -3.55 3.91 -7.03
C SER A 18 -2.68 4.14 -5.78
N GLY A 19 -3.31 4.41 -4.64
CA GLY A 19 -2.57 4.62 -3.39
C GLY A 19 -1.77 3.38 -2.99
N SER A 20 -2.28 2.18 -3.27
CA SER A 20 -1.54 0.93 -3.06
C SER A 20 -0.27 0.81 -3.93
N GLU A 21 -0.31 1.21 -5.19
CA GLU A 21 0.88 1.23 -6.06
C GLU A 21 1.94 2.23 -5.57
N ASP A 22 1.51 3.42 -5.13
CA ASP A 22 2.40 4.44 -4.57
C ASP A 22 3.09 3.94 -3.29
N VAL A 23 2.36 3.25 -2.41
CA VAL A 23 2.90 2.64 -1.19
C VAL A 23 3.92 1.54 -1.50
N ILE A 24 3.61 0.66 -2.45
CA ILE A 24 4.54 -0.41 -2.87
C ILE A 24 5.81 0.19 -3.48
N ALA A 25 5.67 1.24 -4.29
CA ALA A 25 6.80 1.97 -4.86
C ALA A 25 7.64 2.67 -3.76
N ALA A 26 6.99 3.26 -2.76
CA ALA A 26 7.66 3.90 -1.63
C ALA A 26 8.47 2.89 -0.79
N TRP A 27 7.94 1.70 -0.52
CA TRP A 27 8.71 0.65 0.16
C TRP A 27 9.94 0.22 -0.64
N LYS A 28 9.82 0.06 -1.96
CA LYS A 28 10.98 -0.21 -2.84
C LYS A 28 12.02 0.90 -2.72
N LYS A 29 11.60 2.17 -2.77
CA LYS A 29 12.47 3.33 -2.64
C LYS A 29 13.14 3.41 -1.26
N ALA A 30 12.46 2.98 -0.21
CA ALA A 30 12.98 2.89 1.15
C ALA A 30 13.96 1.71 1.37
N GLY A 31 14.24 0.90 0.33
CA GLY A 31 15.17 -0.22 0.41
C GLY A 31 14.55 -1.52 0.88
N HIS A 32 13.23 -1.58 1.06
CA HIS A 32 12.54 -2.85 1.24
C HIS A 32 12.43 -3.59 -0.10
N THR A 33 12.24 -4.90 -0.05
CA THR A 33 11.99 -5.74 -1.22
C THR A 33 10.57 -6.29 -1.16
N PRO A 34 9.53 -5.50 -1.55
CA PRO A 34 8.19 -6.02 -1.71
C PRO A 34 8.19 -7.18 -2.72
N GLY A 35 7.53 -8.28 -2.36
CA GLY A 35 7.21 -9.36 -3.27
C GLY A 35 6.11 -8.96 -4.26
N GLU A 36 5.52 -9.95 -4.90
CA GLU A 36 4.33 -9.75 -5.73
C GLU A 36 3.13 -9.39 -4.85
N PHE A 37 2.47 -8.28 -5.15
CA PHE A 37 1.19 -7.89 -4.54
C PHE A 37 0.09 -8.22 -5.53
N LYS A 38 -0.91 -8.98 -5.08
CA LYS A 38 -2.02 -9.46 -5.91
C LYS A 38 -3.32 -8.81 -5.46
N ASP A 39 -4.19 -8.52 -6.43
CA ASP A 39 -5.57 -8.15 -6.15
C ASP A 39 -6.24 -9.29 -5.36
N VAL A 40 -6.78 -8.95 -4.20
CA VAL A 40 -7.53 -9.87 -3.32
C VAL A 40 -8.99 -9.43 -3.15
N GLY A 41 -9.44 -8.50 -3.98
CA GLY A 41 -10.78 -7.94 -3.99
C GLY A 41 -11.11 -7.16 -2.72
N GLU A 42 -12.38 -7.23 -2.35
CA GLU A 42 -12.91 -6.55 -1.17
C GLU A 42 -12.66 -7.39 0.09
N LYS A 43 -11.46 -7.24 0.66
CA LYS A 43 -11.13 -7.84 1.98
C LYS A 43 -11.65 -7.01 3.15
N LEU A 44 -11.81 -5.71 2.93
CA LEU A 44 -12.40 -4.76 3.88
C LEU A 44 -13.59 -4.08 3.22
N PRO A 45 -14.70 -3.85 3.92
CA PRO A 45 -15.91 -3.27 3.33
C PRO A 45 -15.64 -1.96 2.56
N GLY A 46 -15.91 -1.96 1.26
CA GLY A 46 -15.71 -0.82 0.38
C GLY A 46 -14.25 -0.52 -0.03
N GLY A 47 -13.30 -1.38 0.31
CA GLY A 47 -11.88 -1.24 -0.03
C GLY A 47 -11.44 -2.17 -1.15
N LYS A 48 -10.71 -1.65 -2.15
CA LYS A 48 -10.03 -2.47 -3.16
C LYS A 48 -8.64 -2.82 -2.64
N CYS A 49 -8.40 -4.08 -2.34
CA CYS A 49 -7.20 -4.48 -1.63
C CYS A 49 -6.24 -5.27 -2.51
N VAL A 50 -4.95 -5.00 -2.33
CA VAL A 50 -3.86 -5.86 -2.78
C VAL A 50 -3.14 -6.44 -1.58
N ALA A 51 -2.71 -7.69 -1.67
CA ALA A 51 -1.97 -8.36 -0.61
C ALA A 51 -0.68 -8.99 -1.13
N GLY A 52 0.36 -8.96 -0.30
CA GLY A 52 1.67 -9.49 -0.62
C GLY A 52 2.56 -9.54 0.62
N ARG A 53 3.87 -9.64 0.39
CA ARG A 53 4.87 -9.60 1.45
C ARG A 53 5.83 -8.45 1.26
N VAL A 54 6.23 -7.79 2.34
CA VAL A 54 7.27 -6.76 2.34
C VAL A 54 8.14 -6.93 3.56
N ALA A 55 9.46 -6.98 3.36
CA ALA A 55 10.43 -7.13 4.44
C ALA A 55 10.11 -8.31 5.39
N GLY A 56 9.63 -9.44 4.86
CA GLY A 56 9.27 -10.63 5.66
C GLY A 56 7.91 -10.55 6.40
N LEU A 57 7.17 -9.46 6.21
CA LEU A 57 5.85 -9.23 6.82
C LEU A 57 4.76 -9.48 5.79
N ASP A 58 3.62 -10.00 6.22
CA ASP A 58 2.41 -10.00 5.41
C ASP A 58 1.83 -8.59 5.41
N ALA A 59 1.47 -8.08 4.24
CA ALA A 59 0.91 -6.75 4.09
C ALA A 59 -0.29 -6.77 3.14
N THR A 60 -1.35 -6.10 3.54
CA THR A 60 -2.53 -5.80 2.73
C THR A 60 -2.68 -4.30 2.66
N VAL A 61 -2.78 -3.75 1.45
CA VAL A 61 -3.01 -2.31 1.21
C VAL A 61 -4.35 -2.16 0.51
N CYS A 62 -5.25 -1.38 1.08
CA CYS A 62 -6.59 -1.19 0.56
C CYS A 62 -6.82 0.28 0.20
N ASP A 63 -7.22 0.51 -1.05
CA ASP A 63 -7.66 1.81 -1.56
C ASP A 63 -9.17 1.98 -1.37
N PHE A 64 -9.56 3.11 -0.80
CA PHE A 64 -10.97 3.49 -0.60
C PHE A 64 -11.32 4.70 -1.46
N SER A 65 -12.61 4.84 -1.75
CA SER A 65 -13.09 6.04 -2.47
C SER A 65 -13.04 7.27 -1.58
N GLU A 66 -13.32 7.12 -0.28
CA GLU A 66 -13.30 8.21 0.69
C GLU A 66 -12.50 7.89 1.96
N ALA A 67 -11.89 8.92 2.55
CA ALA A 67 -11.07 8.77 3.76
C ALA A 67 -11.89 8.28 4.97
N GLU A 68 -13.19 8.62 5.02
CA GLU A 68 -14.07 8.13 6.08
C GLU A 68 -14.33 6.61 5.96
N GLN A 69 -14.39 6.07 4.75
CA GLN A 69 -14.52 4.63 4.55
C GLN A 69 -13.27 3.90 5.02
N ALA A 70 -12.08 4.42 4.68
CA ALA A 70 -10.82 3.88 5.16
C ALA A 70 -10.77 3.87 6.70
N ARG A 71 -11.15 4.98 7.36
CA ARG A 71 -11.23 5.05 8.83
C ARG A 71 -12.21 4.03 9.44
N LYS A 72 -13.40 3.87 8.86
CA LYS A 72 -14.39 2.88 9.34
C LYS A 72 -13.90 1.43 9.15
N ALA A 73 -13.04 1.19 8.17
CA ALA A 73 -12.47 -0.12 7.90
C ALA A 73 -11.26 -0.47 8.79
N GLU A 74 -10.73 0.49 9.57
CA GLU A 74 -9.52 0.28 10.40
C GLU A 74 -9.70 -0.84 11.42
N ASP A 75 -10.85 -0.87 12.10
CA ASP A 75 -11.21 -1.91 13.06
C ASP A 75 -11.31 -3.29 12.41
N ALA A 76 -11.95 -3.39 11.23
CA ALA A 76 -11.99 -4.64 10.46
C ALA A 76 -10.59 -5.07 9.96
N GLY A 77 -9.69 -4.11 9.72
CA GLY A 77 -8.29 -4.39 9.40
C GLY A 77 -7.54 -5.09 10.53
N TRP A 78 -7.88 -4.83 11.79
CA TRP A 78 -7.29 -5.56 12.93
C TRP A 78 -7.69 -7.04 12.95
N GLU A 79 -8.87 -7.39 12.46
CA GLU A 79 -9.28 -8.80 12.33
C GLU A 79 -8.39 -9.56 11.33
N LEU A 80 -7.87 -8.88 10.30
CA LEU A 80 -6.92 -9.45 9.34
C LEU A 80 -5.52 -9.68 9.92
N VAL A 81 -5.13 -8.94 10.96
CA VAL A 81 -3.90 -9.22 11.74
C VAL A 81 -4.05 -10.51 12.54
N GLY A 82 -5.26 -10.76 13.06
CA GLY A 82 -5.56 -11.93 13.88
C GLY A 82 -4.74 -11.94 15.17
N SER A 83 -4.11 -13.08 15.47
CA SER A 83 -3.28 -13.24 16.67
C SER A 83 -1.79 -12.89 16.47
N ALA A 84 -1.42 -12.37 15.30
CA ALA A 84 -0.04 -11.99 15.00
C ALA A 84 0.31 -10.63 15.62
N VAL A 85 1.61 -10.35 15.74
CA VAL A 85 2.07 -8.99 16.01
C VAL A 85 1.90 -8.20 14.72
N GLY A 86 1.19 -7.08 14.75
CA GLY A 86 0.88 -6.32 13.54
C GLY A 86 0.20 -5.00 13.82
N SER A 87 -0.27 -4.37 12.75
CA SER A 87 -0.98 -3.10 12.82
C SER A 87 -1.96 -2.93 11.67
N SER A 88 -3.11 -2.34 11.97
CA SER A 88 -4.01 -1.72 10.99
C SER A 88 -3.85 -0.21 11.13
N VAL A 89 -3.53 0.48 10.03
CA VAL A 89 -3.21 1.91 10.02
C VAL A 89 -3.84 2.58 8.82
N VAL A 90 -4.60 3.64 9.06
CA VAL A 90 -5.19 4.48 8.01
C VAL A 90 -4.34 5.72 7.73
N SER A 91 -4.26 6.10 6.45
CA SER A 91 -3.71 7.38 6.01
C SER A 91 -4.46 7.87 4.77
N GLY A 92 -5.22 8.96 4.93
CA GLY A 92 -6.07 9.48 3.86
C GLY A 92 -7.11 8.45 3.41
N LYS A 93 -7.06 8.07 2.13
CA LYS A 93 -7.95 7.09 1.49
C LYS A 93 -7.38 5.67 1.45
N VAL A 94 -6.21 5.45 2.07
CA VAL A 94 -5.50 4.17 2.03
C VAL A 94 -5.44 3.59 3.44
N LEU A 95 -5.64 2.28 3.55
CA LEU A 95 -5.46 1.52 4.79
C LEU A 95 -4.38 0.46 4.56
N LEU A 96 -3.42 0.39 5.49
CA LEU A 96 -2.41 -0.66 5.56
C LEU A 96 -2.75 -1.61 6.71
N VAL A 97 -2.83 -2.90 6.42
CA VAL A 97 -2.71 -3.96 7.41
C VAL A 97 -1.36 -4.63 7.24
N VAL A 98 -0.57 -4.71 8.30
CA VAL A 98 0.71 -5.42 8.30
C VAL A 98 0.79 -6.38 9.48
N ALA A 99 1.30 -7.59 9.26
CA ALA A 99 1.41 -8.61 10.28
C ALA A 99 2.71 -9.42 10.15
N ASP A 100 3.37 -9.66 11.28
CA ASP A 100 4.46 -10.63 11.43
C ASP A 100 3.92 -12.00 11.83
N SER A 101 3.18 -12.62 10.91
CA SER A 101 2.58 -13.95 11.12
C SER A 101 3.62 -15.05 11.36
N ARG A 102 4.85 -14.85 10.87
CA ARG A 102 5.95 -15.80 10.93
C ARG A 102 6.92 -15.54 12.08
N LYS A 103 6.68 -14.50 12.88
CA LYS A 103 7.55 -14.10 14.02
C LYS A 103 8.99 -13.83 13.59
N GLU A 104 9.15 -13.29 12.39
CA GLU A 104 10.46 -12.97 11.83
C GLU A 104 10.97 -11.63 12.38
N ASP A 105 10.10 -10.71 12.82
CA ASP A 105 10.44 -9.39 13.37
C ASP A 105 10.19 -9.30 14.89
N PRO A 106 10.96 -10.02 15.73
CA PRO A 106 10.78 -10.01 17.18
C PRO A 106 10.99 -8.63 17.81
N SER A 107 11.65 -7.71 17.09
CA SER A 107 11.91 -6.35 17.55
C SER A 107 10.80 -5.35 17.19
N GLY A 108 9.89 -5.70 16.28
CA GLY A 108 8.91 -4.79 15.67
C GLY A 108 9.52 -3.67 14.81
N ARG A 109 10.86 -3.67 14.60
CA ARG A 109 11.55 -2.60 13.88
C ARG A 109 11.14 -2.57 12.42
N ARG A 110 11.00 -3.72 11.77
CA ARG A 110 10.61 -3.80 10.35
C ARG A 110 9.15 -3.39 10.18
N ILE A 111 8.26 -3.81 11.07
CA ILE A 111 6.86 -3.36 11.08
C ILE A 111 6.81 -1.83 11.17
N ASN A 112 7.52 -1.25 12.12
CA ASN A 112 7.54 0.20 12.32
C ASN A 112 8.10 0.96 11.10
N ASP A 113 9.17 0.46 10.48
CA ASP A 113 9.75 1.08 9.29
C ASP A 113 8.78 1.04 8.10
N VAL A 114 8.12 -0.10 7.86
CA VAL A 114 7.11 -0.28 6.81
C VAL A 114 5.92 0.68 7.02
N ILE A 115 5.41 0.78 8.25
CA ILE A 115 4.31 1.70 8.60
C ILE A 115 4.75 3.16 8.43
N ARG A 116 5.97 3.53 8.85
CA ARG A 116 6.47 4.90 8.73
C ARG A 116 6.58 5.30 7.27
N THR A 117 7.13 4.44 6.41
CA THR A 117 7.19 4.72 4.96
C THR A 117 5.79 4.89 4.37
N PHE A 118 4.85 4.02 4.73
CA PHE A 118 3.44 4.16 4.35
C PHE A 118 2.90 5.56 4.72
N GLN A 119 2.92 5.91 6.02
CA GLN A 119 2.39 7.18 6.50
C GLN A 119 3.08 8.41 5.91
N GLN A 120 4.37 8.32 5.54
CA GLN A 120 5.09 9.43 4.91
C GLN A 120 4.68 9.63 3.44
N THR A 121 4.23 8.58 2.76
CA THR A 121 3.83 8.62 1.35
C THR A 121 2.37 9.04 1.18
N THR A 122 1.50 8.71 2.12
CA THR A 122 0.04 8.87 2.00
C THR A 122 -0.55 9.97 2.87
N ARG A 123 0.28 10.83 3.46
CA ARG A 123 -0.14 11.99 4.26
C ARG A 123 -0.47 13.20 3.41
#